data_AF-A0A179UBA7-F1
#
_entry.id   AF-A0A179UBA7-F1
#
_cell.length_a   1.000
_cell.length_b   1.000
_cell.length_c   1.000
_cell.angle_alpha   90.00
_cell.angle_beta   90.00
_cell.angle_gamma   90.00
#
_symmetry.space_group_name_H-M   'P 1'
#
loop_
_entity.id
_entity.type
_entity.pdbx_description
1 polymer ?
#
loop_
_entity_poly.entity_id
_entity_poly.type
_entity_poly.pdbx_seq_one_letter_code
_entity_poly.pdbx_strand_id
1 'polypeptide(L)'
;AASQEESCSMRKLQLSSLCEIHFYQKSENLIFLKTIFTRLVCEIDERNHQFQHSVLDVIQVIAEFTLITLFKYSVKTMTHCDCVTLTVRDTQLIMNIVKTLR
;
A
#
# COMPACT_ATOMS: atom_id res chain seq x y z
N ALA A 1 -10.42 8.08 34.71
CA ALA A 1 -11.18 8.60 33.55
C ALA A 1 -10.32 8.65 32.29
N ALA A 2 -9.24 9.45 32.25
CA ALA A 2 -8.37 9.59 31.07
C ALA A 2 -7.81 8.26 30.49
N SER A 3 -7.32 7.35 31.34
CA SER A 3 -6.76 6.05 30.90
C SER A 3 -7.80 5.08 30.28
N GLN A 4 -9.08 5.21 30.65
CA GLN A 4 -10.14 4.34 30.15
C GLN A 4 -10.72 4.85 28.82
N GLU A 5 -10.75 6.16 28.62
CA GLU A 5 -11.09 6.79 27.34
C GLU A 5 -10.02 6.52 26.28
N GLU A 6 -8.72 6.58 26.63
CA GLU A 6 -7.63 6.21 25.73
C GLU A 6 -7.69 4.73 25.31
N SER A 7 -7.95 3.81 26.25
CA SER A 7 -8.12 2.38 25.96
C SER A 7 -9.33 2.08 25.06
N CYS A 8 -10.42 2.84 25.20
CA CYS A 8 -11.60 2.72 24.36
C CYS A 8 -11.35 3.28 22.95
N SER A 9 -10.67 4.43 22.85
CA SER A 9 -10.30 5.06 21.59
C SER A 9 -9.34 4.19 20.77
N MET A 10 -8.32 3.62 21.42
CA MET A 10 -7.32 2.76 20.77
C MET A 10 -7.95 1.46 20.22
N ARG A 11 -8.93 0.88 20.95
CA ARG A 11 -9.70 -0.27 20.45
C ARG A 11 -10.60 0.06 19.26
N LYS A 12 -11.22 1.24 19.24
CA LYS A 12 -12.01 1.69 18.08
C LYS A 12 -11.14 1.83 16.83
N LEU A 13 -9.96 2.43 16.96
CA LEU A 13 -9.00 2.57 15.86
C LEU A 13 -8.56 1.21 15.29
N GLN A 14 -8.26 0.24 16.17
CA GLN A 14 -7.90 -1.11 15.74
C GLN A 14 -9.05 -1.82 15.00
N LEU A 15 -10.28 -1.72 15.51
CA LEU A 15 -11.44 -2.35 14.88
C LEU A 15 -11.72 -1.76 13.49
N SER A 16 -11.63 -0.43 13.36
CA SER A 16 -11.77 0.26 12.07
C SER A 16 -10.74 -0.23 11.04
N SER A 17 -9.48 -0.38 11.44
CA SER A 17 -8.42 -0.85 10.54
C SER A 17 -8.63 -2.29 10.06
N LEU A 18 -9.13 -3.19 10.93
CA LEU A 18 -9.45 -4.57 10.54
C LEU A 18 -10.63 -4.64 9.57
N CYS A 19 -11.65 -3.78 9.77
CA CYS A 19 -12.77 -3.67 8.83
C CYS A 19 -12.32 -3.19 7.45
N GLU A 20 -11.42 -2.20 7.39
CA GLU A 20 -10.84 -1.71 6.13
C GLU A 20 -10.04 -2.80 5.41
N ILE A 21 -9.18 -3.53 6.14
CA ILE A 21 -8.41 -4.65 5.57
C ILE A 21 -9.37 -5.70 4.97
N HIS A 22 -10.41 -6.08 5.72
CA HIS A 22 -11.39 -7.05 5.23
C HIS A 22 -12.13 -6.55 3.98
N PHE A 23 -12.52 -5.27 3.99
CA PHE A 23 -13.20 -4.63 2.87
C PHE A 23 -12.33 -4.66 1.61
N TYR A 24 -11.07 -4.21 1.69
CA TYR A 24 -10.17 -4.16 0.54
C TYR A 24 -9.73 -5.55 0.06
N GLN A 25 -9.57 -6.51 0.95
CA GLN A 25 -9.26 -7.90 0.56
C GLN A 25 -10.40 -8.58 -0.20
N LYS A 26 -11.65 -8.17 0.06
CA LYS A 26 -12.83 -8.68 -0.65
C LYS A 26 -13.10 -7.95 -1.97
N SER A 27 -12.58 -6.74 -2.13
CA SER A 27 -12.77 -5.94 -3.33
C SER A 27 -11.72 -6.23 -4.40
N GLU A 28 -12.12 -6.21 -5.66
CA GLU A 28 -11.21 -6.25 -6.82
C GLU A 28 -10.98 -4.86 -7.43
N ASN A 29 -11.44 -3.80 -6.76
CA ASN A 29 -11.29 -2.44 -7.25
C ASN A 29 -9.86 -1.95 -7.05
N LEU A 30 -9.37 -1.18 -8.03
CA LEU A 30 -8.14 -0.41 -7.88
C LEU A 30 -8.29 0.62 -6.76
N ILE A 31 -7.24 0.75 -5.95
CA ILE A 31 -7.17 1.60 -4.77
C ILE A 31 -6.90 3.06 -5.20
N PHE A 32 -6.04 3.29 -6.20
CA PHE A 32 -5.72 4.65 -6.61
C PHE A 32 -6.79 5.24 -7.54
N LEU A 33 -7.03 6.54 -7.36
CA LEU A 33 -7.88 7.29 -8.28
C LEU A 33 -7.17 7.43 -9.64
N LYS A 34 -7.81 6.93 -10.70
CA LYS A 34 -7.27 6.94 -12.08
C LYS A 34 -6.71 8.30 -12.50
N THR A 35 -7.45 9.40 -12.24
CA THR A 35 -7.02 10.75 -12.64
C THR A 35 -5.71 11.18 -11.98
N ILE A 36 -5.52 10.84 -10.70
CA ILE A 36 -4.30 11.20 -9.97
C ILE A 36 -3.13 10.33 -10.46
N PHE A 37 -3.38 9.03 -10.63
CA PHE A 37 -2.37 8.10 -11.12
C PHE A 37 -1.89 8.44 -12.53
N THR A 38 -2.80 8.78 -13.44
CA THR A 38 -2.44 9.24 -14.79
C THR A 38 -1.57 10.49 -14.77
N ARG A 39 -1.90 11.47 -13.93
CA ARG A 39 -1.06 12.68 -13.79
C ARG A 39 0.35 12.34 -13.33
N LEU A 40 0.48 11.44 -12.35
CA LEU A 40 1.77 10.95 -11.86
C LEU A 40 2.58 10.27 -12.97
N VAL A 41 1.97 9.41 -13.79
CA VAL A 41 2.67 8.75 -14.91
C VAL A 41 3.15 9.77 -15.93
N CYS A 42 2.32 10.75 -16.30
CA CYS A 42 2.71 11.80 -17.24
C CYS A 42 3.84 12.69 -16.68
N GLU A 43 3.84 12.96 -15.37
CA GLU A 43 4.90 13.74 -14.71
C GLU A 43 6.23 12.99 -14.72
N ILE A 44 6.22 11.67 -14.48
CA ILE A 44 7.42 10.82 -14.49
C ILE A 44 7.98 10.63 -15.90
N ASP A 45 7.13 10.53 -16.92
CA ASP A 45 7.57 10.24 -18.28
C ASP A 45 8.40 11.38 -18.91
N GLU A 46 8.37 12.60 -18.33
CA GLU A 46 9.10 13.85 -18.70
C GLU A 46 8.97 14.32 -20.17
N ARG A 47 8.64 13.42 -21.09
CA ARG A 47 8.67 13.57 -22.54
C ARG A 47 7.30 13.86 -23.14
N ASN A 48 6.29 14.08 -22.30
CA ASN A 48 4.91 14.35 -22.72
C ASN A 48 4.40 13.32 -23.74
N HIS A 49 4.75 12.03 -23.60
CA HIS A 49 4.18 11.04 -24.50
C HIS A 49 2.67 10.95 -24.26
N GLN A 50 1.91 10.88 -25.36
CA GLN A 50 0.48 10.60 -25.28
C GLN A 50 0.30 9.10 -25.07
N PHE A 51 0.03 8.70 -23.84
CA PHE A 51 -0.33 7.32 -23.52
C PHE A 51 -1.76 7.02 -23.98
N GLN A 52 -1.95 5.83 -24.53
CA GLN A 52 -3.30 5.29 -24.71
C GLN A 52 -3.93 5.00 -23.35
N HIS A 53 -5.25 5.17 -23.22
CA HIS A 53 -5.96 4.88 -21.98
C HIS A 53 -5.75 3.44 -21.49
N SER A 54 -5.74 2.47 -22.40
CA SER A 54 -5.48 1.06 -22.10
C SER A 54 -4.08 0.83 -21.51
N VAL A 55 -3.08 1.58 -21.96
CA VAL A 55 -1.71 1.52 -21.44
C VAL A 55 -1.68 2.05 -20.01
N LEU A 56 -2.33 3.17 -19.74
CA LEU A 56 -2.42 3.75 -18.39
C LEU A 56 -3.13 2.80 -17.40
N ASP A 57 -4.22 2.16 -17.84
CA ASP A 57 -4.92 1.16 -17.02
C ASP A 57 -3.99 -0.02 -16.65
N VAL A 58 -3.23 -0.55 -17.62
CA VAL A 58 -2.28 -1.64 -17.38
C VAL A 58 -1.16 -1.22 -16.43
N ILE A 59 -0.60 -0.01 -16.60
CA ILE A 59 0.43 0.52 -15.71
C ILE A 59 -0.12 0.62 -14.28
N GLN A 60 -1.36 1.11 -14.11
CA GLN A 60 -1.97 1.21 -12.78
C GLN A 60 -2.17 -0.17 -12.14
N VAL A 61 -2.73 -1.13 -12.87
CA VAL A 61 -2.92 -2.51 -12.39
C VAL A 61 -1.59 -3.12 -11.92
N ILE A 62 -0.53 -2.97 -12.72
CA ILE A 62 0.80 -3.51 -12.38
C ILE A 62 1.39 -2.80 -11.16
N ALA A 63 1.26 -1.48 -11.08
CA ALA A 63 1.79 -0.69 -9.97
C ALA A 63 1.12 -1.07 -8.64
N GLU A 64 -0.20 -1.13 -8.61
CA GLU A 64 -0.95 -1.53 -7.41
C GLU A 64 -0.68 -2.97 -7.00
N PHE A 65 -0.65 -3.89 -7.97
CA PHE A 65 -0.29 -5.29 -7.70
C PHE A 65 1.11 -5.42 -7.08
N THR A 66 2.07 -4.66 -7.60
CA THR A 66 3.45 -4.63 -7.08
C THR A 66 3.48 -4.10 -5.65
N LEU A 67 2.76 -3.01 -5.36
CA LEU A 67 2.68 -2.44 -4.02
C LEU A 67 1.97 -3.37 -3.02
N ILE A 68 0.85 -3.98 -3.39
CA ILE A 68 0.14 -4.96 -2.56
C ILE A 68 1.06 -6.13 -2.21
N THR A 69 1.81 -6.63 -3.20
CA THR A 69 2.79 -7.70 -3.00
C THR A 69 3.88 -7.26 -2.02
N LEU A 70 4.41 -6.05 -2.17
CA LEU A 70 5.41 -5.48 -1.27
C LEU A 70 4.90 -5.36 0.17
N PHE A 71 3.67 -4.85 0.35
CA PHE A 71 3.03 -4.73 1.66
C PHE A 71 2.83 -6.09 2.32
N LYS A 72 2.43 -7.11 1.56
CA LYS A 72 2.27 -8.49 2.07
C LYS A 72 3.59 -9.04 2.64
N TYR A 73 4.71 -8.86 1.95
CA TYR A 73 6.01 -9.28 2.47
C TYR A 73 6.43 -8.46 3.69
N SER A 74 6.16 -7.16 3.68
CA SER A 74 6.48 -6.26 4.78
C SER A 74 5.72 -6.62 6.06
N VAL A 75 4.42 -6.93 5.97
CA VAL A 75 3.61 -7.42 7.10
C VAL A 75 4.18 -8.74 7.64
N LYS A 76 4.59 -9.66 6.76
CA LYS A 76 5.20 -10.93 7.19
C LYS A 76 6.51 -10.72 7.95
N THR A 77 7.36 -9.79 7.51
CA THR A 77 8.58 -9.45 8.26
C THR A 77 8.29 -8.75 9.57
N MET A 78 7.27 -7.89 9.64
CA MET A 78 6.87 -7.28 10.91
C MET A 78 6.42 -8.32 11.93
N THR A 79 5.62 -9.31 11.50
CA THR A 79 5.19 -10.40 12.38
C THR A 79 6.35 -11.26 12.89
N HIS A 80 7.43 -11.39 12.11
CA HIS A 80 8.64 -12.06 12.55
C HIS A 80 9.43 -11.25 13.59
N CYS A 81 9.27 -9.92 13.60
CA CYS A 81 9.93 -9.01 14.52
C CYS A 81 9.02 -8.55 15.69
N ASP A 82 7.90 -9.24 15.94
CA ASP A 82 6.89 -8.92 16.98
C ASP A 82 6.37 -7.46 16.91
N CYS A 83 6.34 -6.88 15.71
CA CYS A 83 5.91 -5.50 15.47
C CYS A 83 4.52 -5.44 14.84
N VAL A 84 3.70 -4.46 15.26
CA VAL A 84 2.34 -4.22 14.74
C VAL A 84 2.23 -2.98 13.86
N THR A 85 3.28 -2.16 13.79
CA THR A 85 3.34 -0.93 12.98
C THR A 85 4.43 -1.03 11.93
N LEU A 86 4.06 -0.82 10.66
CA LEU A 86 5.02 -0.80 9.56
C LEU A 86 5.78 0.52 9.58
N THR A 87 7.10 0.46 9.58
CA THR A 87 7.97 1.64 9.53
C THR A 87 8.69 1.76 8.19
N VAL A 88 9.22 2.94 7.90
CA VAL A 88 10.04 3.19 6.71
C VAL A 88 11.25 2.25 6.64
N ARG A 89 11.83 1.89 7.80
CA ARG A 89 12.97 0.96 7.86
C ARG A 89 12.59 -0.45 7.39
N ASP A 90 11.39 -0.90 7.72
CA ASP A 90 10.89 -2.21 7.28
C ASP A 90 10.69 -2.23 5.76
N THR A 91 10.11 -1.18 5.19
CA THR A 91 9.96 -1.03 3.74
C THR A 91 11.32 -0.98 3.03
N GLN A 92 12.30 -0.26 3.58
CA GLN A 92 13.66 -0.20 3.05
C GLN A 92 14.34 -1.57 3.05
N LEU A 93 14.20 -2.34 4.16
CA LEU A 93 14.74 -3.69 4.27
C LEU A 93 14.17 -4.62 3.20
N ILE A 94 12.83 -4.64 3.04
CA ILE A 94 12.19 -5.46 2.02
C ILE A 94 12.66 -5.07 0.62
N MET A 95 12.72 -3.77 0.31
CA MET A 95 13.18 -3.35 -1.01
C MET A 95 14.63 -3.74 -1.29
N ASN A 96 15.50 -3.73 -0.28
CA ASN A 96 16.87 -4.20 -0.44
C ASN A 96 16.89 -5.71 -0.74
N ILE A 97 16.10 -6.51 -0.03
CA ILE A 97 15.97 -7.95 -0.30
C ILE A 97 15.45 -8.21 -1.73
N VAL A 98 14.36 -7.54 -2.12
CA VAL A 98 13.78 -7.67 -3.47
C VAL A 98 14.76 -7.27 -4.56
N LYS A 99 15.54 -6.19 -4.35
CA LYS A 99 16.59 -5.77 -5.27
C LYS A 99 17.72 -6.80 -5.40
N THR A 100 18.10 -7.45 -4.31
CA THR A 100 19.17 -8.48 -4.34
C THR A 100 18.71 -9.77 -5.00
N LEU A 101 17.41 -10.10 -4.94
CA LEU A 101 16.85 -11.31 -5.53
C LEU A 101 16.52 -11.18 -7.03
N ARG A 102 16.56 -9.96 -7.58
CA ARG A 102 16.30 -9.66 -8.99
C ARG A 102 17.61 -9.42 -9.73
#